data_AF-A0A6S5RVB4-F1
#
_entry.id   AF-A0A6S5RVB4-F1
#
_cell.length_a   1.000
_cell.length_b   1.000
_cell.length_c   1.000
_cell.angle_alpha   90.00
_cell.angle_beta   90.00
_cell.angle_gamma   90.00
#
_symmetry.space_group_name_H-M   'P 1'
#
loop_
_entity.id
_entity.type
_entity.pdbx_description
1 polymer ?
#
loop_
_entity_poly.entity_id
_entity_poly.type
_entity_poly.pdbx_seq_one_letter_code
_entity_poly.pdbx_strand_id
1 'polypeptide(L)'
;MIPVPNPTVFLIIGLIYLLGVLAVPVLLALAASLCWPRSRRHVLARPWRYGLLTLVMLVPVGLMGALWLQEREFAAEFAARQAALNPRLEQPLTLGDLTFPAGSQVKLETLDPLDWKDQPQPHGLESLKEAELPAPMALLGLQVDALDLPTGYDSSRVRLAREGQVDGWPCAAGEWVEFRRTQEDRLKPAGWHFESCPLTPGHSVQGIDWPTGTTLRQLGEHWVLRNDGPADLPFDGLHWLSLVLELDARREPVFWEGELARPLVLGGWHYPVGTRVRHEGDGLSLFSPTDRAVAVREADGLKQGAGRSILQRRSDGQVLKMPANDEVGVIDWMVLE
;
A
#
# COMPACT_ATOMS: atom_id res chain seq x y z
N MET A 1 6.05 14.07 -19.89
CA MET A 1 7.38 13.42 -19.81
C MET A 1 8.10 14.03 -18.62
N ILE A 2 8.25 13.29 -17.52
CA ILE A 2 9.06 13.74 -16.38
C ILE A 2 10.51 13.75 -16.91
N PRO A 3 11.23 14.88 -16.91
CA PRO A 3 12.61 14.92 -17.37
C PRO A 3 13.44 14.07 -16.39
N VAL A 4 13.80 12.86 -16.80
CA VAL A 4 14.77 12.05 -16.07
C VAL A 4 16.08 12.84 -16.13
N PRO A 5 16.64 13.29 -14.99
CA PRO A 5 17.86 14.07 -15.02
C PRO A 5 18.97 13.20 -15.61
N ASN A 6 19.68 13.74 -16.60
CA ASN A 6 20.72 13.02 -17.32
C ASN A 6 21.76 12.46 -16.32
N PRO A 7 22.09 11.15 -16.35
CA PRO A 7 23.03 10.53 -15.40
C PRO A 7 24.40 11.22 -15.36
N THR A 8 24.79 11.91 -16.44
CA THR A 8 26.02 12.71 -16.50
C THR A 8 26.01 13.89 -15.51
N VAL A 9 24.86 14.50 -15.25
CA VAL A 9 24.73 15.63 -14.31
C VAL A 9 25.01 15.17 -12.88
N PHE A 10 24.47 14.01 -12.48
CA PHE A 10 24.75 13.44 -11.16
C PHE A 10 26.23 13.06 -10.97
N LEU A 11 26.88 12.54 -12.02
CA LEU A 11 28.31 12.25 -11.98
C LEU A 11 29.16 13.52 -11.82
N ILE A 12 28.80 14.60 -12.52
CA ILE A 12 29.50 15.89 -12.41
C ILE A 12 29.31 16.48 -11.00
N ILE A 13 28.08 16.49 -10.47
CA ILE A 13 27.80 16.96 -9.10
C ILE A 13 28.59 16.13 -8.08
N GLY A 14 28.57 14.81 -8.20
CA GLY A 14 29.32 13.90 -7.33
C GLY A 14 30.83 14.13 -7.39
N LEU A 15 31.38 14.37 -8.58
CA LEU A 15 32.79 14.69 -8.78
C LEU A 15 33.17 16.04 -8.13
N ILE A 16 32.33 17.07 -8.26
CA ILE A 16 32.55 18.38 -7.63
C ILE A 16 32.57 18.25 -6.11
N TYR A 17 31.62 17.51 -5.52
CA TYR A 17 31.60 17.24 -4.09
C TYR A 17 32.84 16.47 -3.62
N LEU A 18 33.26 15.42 -4.35
CA LEU A 18 34.45 14.65 -4.03
C LEU A 18 35.72 15.53 -4.05
N LEU A 19 35.90 16.31 -5.11
CA LEU A 19 37.02 17.23 -5.25
C LEU A 19 37.00 18.32 -4.18
N GLY A 20 35.82 18.85 -3.84
CA GLY A 20 35.64 19.84 -2.77
C GLY A 20 36.07 19.28 -1.42
N VAL A 21 35.59 18.09 -1.04
CA VAL A 21 35.97 17.41 0.21
C VAL A 21 37.46 17.14 0.28
N LEU A 22 38.09 16.73 -0.83
CA LEU A 22 39.54 16.49 -0.90
C LEU A 22 40.37 17.80 -0.86
N ALA A 23 39.84 18.91 -1.38
CA ALA A 23 40.52 20.20 -1.43
C ALA A 23 40.51 20.95 -0.09
N VAL A 24 39.46 20.80 0.73
CA VAL A 24 39.35 21.42 2.07
C VAL A 24 40.57 21.14 2.98
N PRO A 25 41.02 19.89 3.21
CA PRO A 25 42.17 19.63 4.08
C PRO A 25 43.47 20.21 3.53
N VAL A 26 43.63 20.27 2.20
CA VAL A 26 44.81 20.88 1.56
C VAL A 26 44.85 22.38 1.79
N LEU A 27 43.71 23.07 1.65
CA LEU A 27 43.58 24.50 1.95
C LEU A 27 43.80 24.79 3.44
N LEU A 28 43.28 23.95 4.34
CA LEU A 28 43.51 24.07 5.78
C LEU A 28 45.00 23.87 6.14
N ALA A 29 45.67 22.90 5.53
CA ALA A 29 47.10 22.68 5.71
C ALA A 29 47.94 23.87 5.19
N LEU A 30 47.57 24.44 4.04
CA LEU A 30 48.18 25.66 3.51
C LEU A 30 47.97 26.85 4.46
N ALA A 31 46.76 27.05 4.99
CA ALA A 31 46.48 28.09 5.96
C ALA A 31 47.30 27.91 7.25
N ALA A 32 47.37 26.69 7.78
CA ALA A 32 48.20 26.37 8.95
C ALA A 32 49.70 26.60 8.68
N SER A 33 50.17 26.30 7.48
CA SER A 33 51.57 26.52 7.08
C SER A 33 51.95 28.01 7.02
N LEU A 34 50.98 28.91 6.82
CA LEU A 34 51.17 30.37 6.88
C LEU A 34 51.25 30.89 8.32
N CYS A 35 50.62 30.20 9.28
CA CYS A 35 50.69 30.52 10.70
C CYS A 35 52.05 30.16 11.33
N TRP A 36 52.83 29.23 10.73
CA TRP A 36 54.11 28.81 11.28
C TRP A 36 55.30 29.57 10.63
N PRO A 37 56.20 30.19 11.42
CA PRO A 37 57.23 31.11 10.88
C PRO A 37 58.27 30.46 9.96
N ARG A 38 58.54 29.15 10.13
CA ARG A 38 59.48 28.39 9.29
C ARG A 38 58.90 28.04 7.92
N SER A 39 57.66 27.55 7.85
CA SER A 39 56.99 27.21 6.60
C SER A 39 56.50 28.45 5.85
N ARG A 40 56.11 29.52 6.55
CA ARG A 40 55.72 30.80 5.95
C ARG A 40 56.78 31.36 5.02
N ARG A 41 58.06 31.27 5.39
CA ARG A 41 59.19 31.72 4.55
C ARG A 41 59.30 30.91 3.26
N HIS A 42 59.07 29.60 3.31
CA HIS A 42 59.07 28.73 2.13
C HIS A 42 57.89 28.99 1.19
N VAL A 43 56.70 29.24 1.74
CA VAL A 43 55.49 29.55 0.97
C VAL A 43 55.63 30.91 0.27
N LEU A 44 56.09 31.93 1.01
CA LEU A 44 56.30 33.28 0.46
C LEU A 44 57.48 33.37 -0.52
N ALA A 45 58.46 32.46 -0.45
CA ALA A 45 59.56 32.40 -1.42
C ALA A 45 59.14 31.90 -2.81
N ARG A 46 57.97 31.26 -2.93
CA ARG A 46 57.44 30.74 -4.22
C ARG A 46 55.96 31.08 -4.39
N PRO A 47 55.60 32.38 -4.41
CA PRO A 47 54.22 32.83 -4.31
C PRO A 47 53.35 32.34 -5.47
N TRP A 48 53.93 32.19 -6.67
CA TRP A 48 53.19 31.75 -7.85
C TRP A 48 52.74 30.28 -7.78
N ARG A 49 53.58 29.38 -7.23
CA ARG A 49 53.25 27.95 -7.12
C ARG A 49 52.14 27.70 -6.10
N TYR A 50 52.25 28.34 -4.95
CA TYR A 50 51.24 28.24 -3.91
C TYR A 50 49.98 29.01 -4.28
N GLY A 51 50.10 30.18 -4.92
CA GLY A 51 48.95 30.94 -5.44
C GLY A 51 48.13 30.14 -6.47
N LEU A 52 48.79 29.44 -7.40
CA LEU A 52 48.11 28.57 -8.36
C LEU A 52 47.44 27.38 -7.67
N LEU A 53 48.12 26.74 -6.71
CA LEU A 53 47.57 25.63 -5.93
C LEU A 53 46.33 26.06 -5.13
N THR A 54 46.39 27.21 -4.46
CA THR A 54 45.26 27.77 -3.71
C THR A 54 44.10 28.04 -4.65
N LEU A 55 44.34 28.66 -5.82
CA LEU A 55 43.30 28.93 -6.81
C LEU A 55 42.63 27.65 -7.30
N VAL A 56 43.41 26.63 -7.68
CA VAL A 56 42.90 25.34 -8.17
C VAL A 56 42.07 24.62 -7.11
N MET A 57 42.46 24.70 -5.83
CA MET A 57 41.73 24.07 -4.73
C MET A 57 40.52 24.91 -4.26
N LEU A 58 40.55 26.23 -4.43
CA LEU A 58 39.45 27.11 -4.05
C LEU A 58 38.23 26.94 -4.97
N VAL A 59 38.45 26.67 -6.26
CA VAL A 59 37.37 26.47 -7.26
C VAL A 59 36.40 25.35 -6.88
N PRO A 60 36.84 24.09 -6.63
CA PRO A 60 35.92 23.01 -6.27
C PRO A 60 35.24 23.24 -4.91
N VAL A 61 35.93 23.86 -3.95
CA VAL A 61 35.33 24.22 -2.64
C VAL A 61 34.26 25.30 -2.80
N GLY A 62 34.50 26.31 -3.63
CA GLY A 62 33.53 27.35 -3.96
C GLY A 62 32.30 26.80 -4.69
N LEU A 63 32.51 25.91 -5.66
CA LEU A 63 31.42 25.22 -6.37
C LEU A 63 30.60 24.32 -5.43
N MET A 64 31.26 23.55 -4.57
CA MET A 64 30.59 22.75 -3.54
C MET A 64 29.75 23.62 -2.60
N GLY A 65 30.29 24.76 -2.13
CA GLY A 65 29.56 25.70 -1.29
C GLY A 65 28.35 26.33 -1.98
N ALA A 66 28.48 26.67 -3.27
CA ALA A 66 27.38 27.20 -4.08
C ALA A 66 26.27 26.16 -4.29
N LEU A 67 26.62 24.91 -4.60
CA LEU A 67 25.66 23.81 -4.73
C LEU A 67 24.92 23.56 -3.41
N TRP A 68 25.62 23.62 -2.28
CA TRP A 68 25.01 23.43 -0.97
C TRP A 68 24.03 24.55 -0.59
N LEU A 69 24.35 25.81 -0.93
CA LEU A 69 23.43 26.94 -0.77
C LEU A 69 22.19 26.78 -1.64
N GLN A 70 22.39 26.41 -2.91
CA GLN A 70 21.31 26.17 -3.86
C GLN A 70 20.39 25.03 -3.37
N GLU A 71 20.95 23.91 -2.92
CA GLU A 71 20.16 22.81 -2.33
C GLU A 71 19.32 23.27 -1.14
N ARG A 72 19.87 24.14 -0.28
CA ARG A 72 19.13 24.69 0.85
C ARG A 72 17.99 25.61 0.42
N GLU A 73 18.19 26.46 -0.58
CA GLU A 73 17.15 27.31 -1.14
C GLU A 73 16.04 26.47 -1.77
N PHE A 74 16.39 25.48 -2.59
CA PHE A 74 15.42 24.55 -3.16
C PHE A 74 14.67 23.76 -2.08
N ALA A 75 15.38 23.27 -1.05
CA ALA A 75 14.75 22.56 0.05
C ALA A 75 13.80 23.46 0.85
N ALA A 76 14.17 24.72 1.08
CA ALA A 76 13.33 25.69 1.77
C ALA A 76 12.09 26.06 0.95
N GLU A 77 12.25 26.32 -0.36
CA GLU A 77 11.13 26.56 -1.27
C GLU A 77 10.20 25.36 -1.36
N PHE A 78 10.75 24.15 -1.49
CA PHE A 78 9.97 22.92 -1.53
C PHE A 78 9.23 22.69 -0.21
N ALA A 79 9.89 22.89 0.93
CA ALA A 79 9.26 22.81 2.24
C ALA A 79 8.16 23.85 2.43
N ALA A 80 8.36 25.08 1.95
CA ALA A 80 7.35 26.13 2.00
C ALA A 80 6.13 25.80 1.13
N ARG A 81 6.35 25.29 -0.10
CA ARG A 81 5.26 24.80 -0.98
C ARG A 81 4.51 23.63 -0.35
N GLN A 82 5.23 22.68 0.23
CA GLN A 82 4.62 21.54 0.90
C GLN A 82 3.81 21.98 2.13
N ALA A 83 4.33 22.91 2.93
CA ALA A 83 3.59 23.47 4.08
C ALA A 83 2.32 24.18 3.61
N ALA A 84 2.38 24.91 2.50
CA ALA A 84 1.22 25.60 1.93
C ALA A 84 0.15 24.62 1.41
N LEU A 85 0.54 23.43 0.92
CA LEU A 85 -0.38 22.34 0.54
C LEU A 85 -0.96 21.59 1.73
N ASN A 86 -0.44 21.80 2.95
CA ASN A 86 -0.94 21.17 4.17
C ASN A 86 -1.44 22.22 5.19
N PRO A 87 -2.44 23.05 4.85
CA PRO A 87 -2.94 24.04 5.79
C PRO A 87 -3.78 23.39 6.89
N ARG A 88 -3.80 24.01 8.07
CA ARG A 88 -4.74 23.69 9.14
C ARG A 88 -5.90 24.68 9.08
N LEU A 89 -7.13 24.17 9.07
CA LEU A 89 -8.32 25.01 8.97
C LEU A 89 -8.50 25.81 10.26
N GLU A 90 -8.55 27.14 10.18
CA GLU A 90 -8.86 27.99 11.33
C GLU A 90 -10.37 28.10 11.58
N GLN A 91 -11.16 27.98 10.52
CA GLN A 91 -12.62 28.06 10.53
C GLN A 91 -13.21 26.78 9.93
N PRO A 92 -14.45 26.43 10.29
CA PRO A 92 -15.15 25.33 9.62
C PRO A 92 -15.22 25.59 8.10
N LEU A 93 -14.94 24.56 7.30
CA LEU A 93 -14.95 24.63 5.85
C LEU A 93 -15.98 23.64 5.32
N THR A 94 -16.92 24.13 4.50
CA THR A 94 -17.88 23.28 3.82
C THR A 94 -17.52 23.18 2.33
N LEU A 95 -17.32 21.96 1.85
CA LEU A 95 -17.02 21.64 0.45
C LEU A 95 -18.05 20.62 -0.04
N GLY A 96 -18.91 21.02 -0.97
CA GLY A 96 -20.06 20.20 -1.36
C GLY A 96 -20.96 19.92 -0.16
N ASP A 97 -21.17 18.63 0.12
CA ASP A 97 -21.98 18.17 1.25
C ASP A 97 -21.13 17.82 2.50
N LEU A 98 -19.80 17.94 2.40
CA LEU A 98 -18.87 17.68 3.50
C LEU A 98 -18.56 18.95 4.27
N THR A 99 -18.71 18.90 5.59
CA THR A 99 -18.34 20.00 6.50
C THR A 99 -17.19 19.56 7.39
N PHE A 100 -16.03 20.18 7.17
CA PHE A 100 -14.82 19.96 7.95
C PHE A 100 -14.80 20.94 9.13
N PRO A 101 -14.62 20.47 10.38
CA PRO A 101 -14.54 21.34 11.54
C PRO A 101 -13.24 22.16 11.57
N ALA A 102 -13.28 23.27 12.30
CA ALA A 102 -12.08 24.04 12.59
C ALA A 102 -11.04 23.17 13.32
N GLY A 103 -9.77 23.36 12.97
CA GLY A 103 -8.64 22.59 13.49
C GLY A 103 -8.26 21.36 12.66
N SER A 104 -9.03 21.02 11.61
CA SER A 104 -8.71 19.91 10.70
C SER A 104 -7.45 20.19 9.90
N GLN A 105 -6.61 19.17 9.78
CA GLN A 105 -5.40 19.20 8.99
C GLN A 105 -5.75 18.67 7.60
N VAL A 106 -5.74 19.55 6.59
CA VAL A 106 -6.07 19.17 5.23
C VAL A 106 -4.82 19.08 4.37
N LYS A 107 -4.90 18.28 3.32
CA LYS A 107 -3.86 18.13 2.31
C LYS A 107 -4.47 18.33 0.94
N LEU A 108 -3.96 19.32 0.24
CA LEU A 108 -4.39 19.73 -1.07
C LEU A 108 -3.45 19.15 -2.13
N GLU A 109 -3.96 18.89 -3.33
CA GLU A 109 -3.13 18.51 -4.47
C GLU A 109 -2.48 19.73 -5.13
N THR A 110 -3.21 20.85 -5.21
CA THR A 110 -2.70 22.10 -5.76
C THR A 110 -3.25 23.31 -5.00
N LEU A 111 -2.52 24.42 -5.07
CA LEU A 111 -2.97 25.75 -4.62
C LEU A 111 -3.48 26.59 -5.80
N ASP A 112 -3.47 26.02 -7.01
CA ASP A 112 -3.85 26.74 -8.22
C ASP A 112 -5.31 27.18 -8.14
N PRO A 113 -5.61 28.40 -8.62
CA PRO A 113 -6.97 28.94 -8.62
C PRO A 113 -7.87 28.23 -9.62
N LEU A 114 -7.33 27.35 -10.46
CA LEU A 114 -8.07 26.54 -11.43
C LEU A 114 -7.96 25.06 -11.02
N ASP A 115 -9.05 24.33 -11.15
CA ASP A 115 -9.08 22.88 -10.98
C ASP A 115 -8.49 22.17 -12.21
N TRP A 116 -8.50 20.84 -12.21
CA TRP A 116 -8.01 20.01 -13.33
C TRP A 116 -8.88 20.09 -14.60
N LYS A 117 -10.06 20.72 -14.53
CA LYS A 117 -10.98 21.01 -15.65
C LYS A 117 -10.94 22.50 -16.04
N ASP A 118 -9.94 23.27 -15.61
CA ASP A 118 -9.81 24.72 -15.82
C ASP A 118 -10.99 25.54 -15.24
N GLN A 119 -11.67 25.03 -14.22
CA GLN A 119 -12.72 25.74 -13.50
C GLN A 119 -12.16 26.48 -12.27
N PRO A 120 -12.64 27.69 -11.97
CA PRO A 120 -12.15 28.46 -10.83
C PRO A 120 -12.51 27.80 -9.50
N GLN A 121 -11.49 27.53 -8.68
CA GLN A 121 -11.62 26.99 -7.32
C GLN A 121 -11.03 27.97 -6.29
N PRO A 122 -11.71 28.23 -5.17
CA PRO A 122 -11.18 29.11 -4.12
C PRO A 122 -9.96 28.46 -3.46
N HIS A 123 -8.78 29.05 -3.66
CA HIS A 123 -7.51 28.68 -3.02
C HIS A 123 -7.14 27.19 -3.12
N GLY A 124 -7.52 26.51 -4.21
CA GLY A 124 -7.23 25.09 -4.38
C GLY A 124 -7.98 24.14 -3.43
N LEU A 125 -8.97 24.63 -2.67
CA LEU A 125 -9.68 23.85 -1.65
C LEU A 125 -10.49 22.70 -2.24
N GLU A 126 -10.94 22.82 -3.49
CA GLU A 126 -11.58 21.70 -4.19
C GLU A 126 -10.57 20.60 -4.52
N SER A 127 -9.25 20.86 -4.54
CA SER A 127 -8.22 19.83 -4.70
C SER A 127 -7.91 19.05 -3.41
N LEU A 128 -8.77 19.15 -2.39
CA LEU A 128 -8.67 18.38 -1.15
C LEU A 128 -8.52 16.89 -1.45
N LYS A 129 -7.38 16.33 -1.05
CA LYS A 129 -7.05 14.91 -1.21
C LYS A 129 -7.20 14.16 0.10
N GLU A 130 -6.82 14.74 1.22
CA GLU A 130 -6.82 14.07 2.51
C GLU A 130 -7.18 15.07 3.61
N ALA A 131 -7.89 14.62 4.63
CA ALA A 131 -8.25 15.44 5.78
C ALA A 131 -8.15 14.60 7.06
N GLU A 132 -7.36 15.06 8.02
CA GLU A 132 -7.36 14.55 9.39
C GLU A 132 -8.18 15.50 10.27
N LEU A 133 -9.12 14.92 11.02
CA LEU A 133 -10.07 15.65 11.84
C LEU A 133 -9.55 15.77 13.28
N PRO A 134 -9.75 16.92 13.94
CA PRO A 134 -9.32 17.11 15.33
C PRO A 134 -10.22 16.37 16.33
N ALA A 135 -11.44 16.04 15.90
CA ALA A 135 -12.40 15.26 16.66
C ALA A 135 -13.21 14.39 15.68
N PRO A 136 -13.66 13.19 16.09
CA PRO A 136 -14.48 12.34 15.24
C PRO A 136 -15.77 13.02 14.80
N MET A 137 -16.13 12.89 13.53
CA MET A 137 -17.37 13.41 12.97
C MET A 137 -18.26 12.29 12.44
N ALA A 138 -19.58 12.55 12.37
CA ALA A 138 -20.52 11.63 11.78
C ALA A 138 -20.52 11.76 10.25
N LEU A 139 -20.30 10.66 9.53
CA LEU A 139 -20.32 10.60 8.08
C LEU A 139 -20.89 9.25 7.65
N LEU A 140 -21.95 9.23 6.84
CA LEU A 140 -22.64 7.99 6.41
C LEU A 140 -23.07 7.09 7.58
N GLY A 141 -23.44 7.69 8.72
CA GLY A 141 -23.76 6.96 9.95
C GLY A 141 -22.54 6.41 10.71
N LEU A 142 -21.34 6.55 10.15
CA LEU A 142 -20.06 6.14 10.72
C LEU A 142 -19.40 7.31 11.47
N GLN A 143 -18.43 6.97 12.31
CA GLN A 143 -17.69 7.96 13.10
C GLN A 143 -16.26 7.94 12.64
N VAL A 144 -15.86 9.01 11.98
CA VAL A 144 -14.63 9.07 11.20
C VAL A 144 -13.70 10.12 11.77
N ASP A 145 -12.39 9.85 11.77
CA ASP A 145 -11.36 10.79 12.18
C ASP A 145 -10.42 11.21 11.03
N ALA A 146 -10.50 10.54 9.88
CA ALA A 146 -9.77 10.92 8.68
C ALA A 146 -10.54 10.55 7.41
N LEU A 147 -10.29 11.31 6.34
CA LEU A 147 -10.86 11.11 5.00
C LEU A 147 -9.74 11.15 3.96
N ASP A 148 -9.85 10.29 2.96
CA ASP A 148 -9.00 10.23 1.77
C ASP A 148 -9.92 10.31 0.54
N LEU A 149 -9.81 11.41 -0.20
CA LEU A 149 -10.67 11.85 -1.29
C LEU A 149 -9.83 12.09 -2.56
N PRO A 150 -9.16 11.06 -3.09
CA PRO A 150 -8.24 11.22 -4.21
C PRO A 150 -8.96 11.73 -5.47
N THR A 151 -8.41 12.77 -6.06
CA THR A 151 -8.80 13.34 -7.35
C THR A 151 -8.42 12.37 -8.48
N GLY A 152 -9.32 12.16 -9.44
CA GLY A 152 -9.06 11.28 -10.60
C GLY A 152 -9.16 9.78 -10.34
N TYR A 153 -9.55 9.38 -9.12
CA TYR A 153 -9.88 7.99 -8.78
C TYR A 153 -11.35 7.86 -8.38
N ASP A 154 -11.96 6.72 -8.69
CA ASP A 154 -13.38 6.43 -8.46
C ASP A 154 -13.62 5.76 -7.10
N SER A 155 -12.68 5.93 -6.16
CA SER A 155 -12.82 5.49 -4.77
C SER A 155 -12.45 6.60 -3.78
N SER A 156 -13.09 6.55 -2.62
CA SER A 156 -12.83 7.38 -1.46
C SER A 156 -12.75 6.49 -0.23
N ARG A 157 -11.93 6.88 0.74
CA ARG A 157 -11.75 6.11 1.97
C ARG A 157 -11.97 7.00 3.18
N VAL A 158 -12.49 6.40 4.24
CA VAL A 158 -12.67 7.08 5.53
C VAL A 158 -12.12 6.19 6.63
N ARG A 159 -11.41 6.77 7.58
CA ARG A 159 -10.86 6.02 8.72
C ARG A 159 -11.84 6.09 9.88
N LEU A 160 -12.18 4.93 10.42
CA LEU A 160 -13.10 4.81 11.55
C LEU A 160 -12.41 5.21 12.85
N ALA A 161 -12.97 6.17 13.58
CA ALA A 161 -12.51 6.53 14.92
C ALA A 161 -12.92 5.48 15.98
N ARG A 162 -14.02 4.76 15.71
CA ARG A 162 -14.55 3.67 16.53
C ARG A 162 -15.21 2.64 15.64
N GLU A 163 -15.46 1.45 16.19
CA GLU A 163 -16.19 0.40 15.49
C GLU A 163 -17.54 0.94 14.99
N GLY A 164 -17.85 0.60 13.75
CA GLY A 164 -19.04 1.07 13.04
C GLY A 164 -19.68 -0.06 12.26
N GLN A 165 -20.93 0.13 11.86
CA GLN A 165 -21.63 -0.82 11.01
C GLN A 165 -21.97 -0.18 9.67
N VAL A 166 -21.64 -0.89 8.58
CA VAL A 166 -22.06 -0.56 7.22
C VAL A 166 -22.89 -1.72 6.68
N ASP A 167 -24.13 -1.46 6.29
CA ASP A 167 -25.07 -2.49 5.80
C ASP A 167 -25.19 -3.72 6.73
N GLY A 168 -25.10 -3.46 8.03
CA GLY A 168 -25.16 -4.48 9.08
C GLY A 168 -23.90 -5.34 9.21
N TRP A 169 -22.76 -4.92 8.65
CA TRP A 169 -21.45 -5.53 8.82
C TRP A 169 -20.56 -4.70 9.75
N PRO A 170 -19.89 -5.31 10.74
CA PRO A 170 -19.05 -4.58 11.69
C PRO A 170 -17.64 -4.32 11.13
N CYS A 171 -17.35 -3.06 10.81
CA CYS A 171 -16.03 -2.63 10.38
C CYS A 171 -15.17 -2.19 11.58
N ALA A 172 -13.90 -2.58 11.57
CA ALA A 172 -12.98 -2.38 12.68
C ALA A 172 -12.63 -0.89 12.92
N ALA A 173 -12.43 -0.52 14.19
CA ALA A 173 -11.93 0.81 14.57
C ALA A 173 -10.47 1.01 14.12
N GLY A 174 -10.10 2.25 13.80
CA GLY A 174 -8.76 2.64 13.36
C GLY A 174 -8.44 2.27 11.91
N GLU A 175 -9.34 1.53 11.25
CA GLU A 175 -9.15 1.03 9.90
C GLU A 175 -9.87 1.87 8.86
N TRP A 176 -9.42 1.73 7.61
CA TRP A 176 -9.99 2.43 6.46
C TRP A 176 -11.16 1.63 5.86
N VAL A 177 -12.30 2.30 5.71
CA VAL A 177 -13.44 1.84 4.92
C VAL A 177 -13.36 2.50 3.55
N GLU A 178 -13.43 1.68 2.50
CA GLU A 178 -13.39 2.12 1.11
C GLU A 178 -14.80 2.15 0.51
N PHE A 179 -15.06 3.21 -0.24
CA PHE A 179 -16.28 3.47 -0.95
C PHE A 179 -15.98 3.75 -2.42
N ARG A 180 -16.76 3.14 -3.31
CA ARG A 180 -16.80 3.48 -4.73
C ARG A 180 -17.67 4.71 -4.94
N ARG A 181 -17.28 5.58 -5.85
CA ARG A 181 -18.02 6.79 -6.21
C ARG A 181 -17.65 7.27 -7.61
N THR A 182 -18.46 8.17 -8.16
CA THR A 182 -18.07 8.93 -9.35
C THR A 182 -17.10 10.08 -8.99
N GLN A 183 -16.52 10.72 -10.00
CA GLN A 183 -15.74 11.96 -9.79
C GLN A 183 -16.62 13.12 -9.31
N GLU A 184 -17.87 13.20 -9.76
CA GLU A 184 -18.81 14.28 -9.42
C GLU A 184 -19.32 14.18 -7.98
N ASP A 185 -19.38 12.96 -7.45
CA ASP A 185 -19.82 12.67 -6.09
C ASP A 185 -18.68 12.70 -5.07
N ARG A 186 -17.45 13.07 -5.45
CA ARG A 186 -16.29 13.09 -4.54
C ARG A 186 -16.51 13.88 -3.26
N LEU A 187 -17.28 14.96 -3.31
CA LEU A 187 -17.64 15.79 -2.15
C LEU A 187 -19.10 15.60 -1.71
N LYS A 188 -19.76 14.55 -2.20
CA LYS A 188 -21.17 14.22 -1.95
C LYS A 188 -21.30 12.78 -1.47
N PRO A 189 -21.13 12.54 -0.15
CA PRO A 189 -21.14 11.19 0.41
C PRO A 189 -22.41 10.40 0.11
N ALA A 190 -23.55 11.07 -0.15
CA ALA A 190 -24.80 10.41 -0.53
C ALA A 190 -24.69 9.55 -1.80
N GLY A 191 -23.75 9.85 -2.71
CA GLY A 191 -23.47 9.06 -3.91
C GLY A 191 -22.37 8.00 -3.73
N TRP A 192 -21.91 7.77 -2.51
CA TRP A 192 -20.86 6.80 -2.23
C TRP A 192 -21.48 5.44 -1.94
N HIS A 193 -20.90 4.40 -2.53
CA HIS A 193 -21.32 3.02 -2.35
C HIS A 193 -20.23 2.25 -1.63
N PHE A 194 -20.60 1.45 -0.63
CA PHE A 194 -19.63 0.64 0.08
C PHE A 194 -18.88 -0.29 -0.89
N GLU A 195 -17.57 -0.39 -0.70
CA GLU A 195 -16.73 -1.28 -1.48
C GLU A 195 -16.01 -2.28 -0.58
N SER A 196 -15.30 -1.83 0.45
CA SER A 196 -14.64 -2.75 1.38
C SER A 196 -14.34 -2.16 2.75
N CYS A 197 -14.19 -3.03 3.75
CA CYS A 197 -13.60 -2.67 5.04
C CYS A 197 -12.93 -3.88 5.71
N PRO A 198 -11.94 -3.65 6.59
CA PRO A 198 -11.50 -4.66 7.54
C PRO A 198 -12.61 -4.99 8.54
N LEU A 199 -12.91 -6.27 8.71
CA LEU A 199 -13.94 -6.74 9.63
C LEU A 199 -13.45 -6.66 11.07
N THR A 200 -14.36 -6.37 12.00
CA THR A 200 -14.07 -6.43 13.43
C THR A 200 -13.67 -7.86 13.83
N PRO A 201 -12.53 -8.06 14.50
CA PRO A 201 -12.07 -9.40 14.90
C PRO A 201 -13.07 -10.11 15.82
N GLY A 202 -13.20 -11.43 15.67
CA GLY A 202 -14.09 -12.26 16.49
C GLY A 202 -15.57 -12.15 16.12
N HIS A 203 -15.91 -11.46 15.03
CA HIS A 203 -17.27 -11.47 14.53
C HIS A 203 -17.61 -12.82 13.88
N SER A 204 -18.63 -13.50 14.41
CA SER A 204 -19.08 -14.79 13.91
C SER A 204 -19.98 -14.62 12.68
N VAL A 205 -19.56 -15.17 11.54
CA VAL A 205 -20.34 -15.24 10.29
C VAL A 205 -20.28 -16.67 9.78
N GLN A 206 -21.44 -17.27 9.48
CA GLN A 206 -21.54 -18.67 9.05
C GLN A 206 -20.90 -19.67 10.05
N GLY A 207 -20.93 -19.33 11.34
CA GLY A 207 -20.32 -20.13 12.40
C GLY A 207 -18.79 -20.05 12.47
N ILE A 208 -18.18 -19.15 11.70
CA ILE A 208 -16.74 -18.88 11.70
C ILE A 208 -16.49 -17.60 12.50
N ASP A 209 -15.67 -17.68 13.55
CA ASP A 209 -15.12 -16.50 14.21
C ASP A 209 -13.97 -15.93 13.37
N TRP A 210 -14.24 -14.86 12.62
CA TRP A 210 -13.26 -14.30 11.69
C TRP A 210 -12.13 -13.57 12.44
N PRO A 211 -10.86 -13.86 12.14
CA PRO A 211 -9.72 -13.27 12.86
C PRO A 211 -9.39 -11.87 12.34
N THR A 212 -8.50 -11.18 13.05
CA THR A 212 -7.92 -9.90 12.62
C THR A 212 -7.29 -10.01 11.23
N GLY A 213 -7.43 -8.96 10.43
CA GLY A 213 -6.94 -8.92 9.05
C GLY A 213 -7.91 -9.53 8.03
N THR A 214 -9.08 -10.00 8.47
CA THR A 214 -10.17 -10.37 7.57
C THR A 214 -10.72 -9.12 6.89
N THR A 215 -10.85 -9.18 5.57
CA THR A 215 -11.43 -8.11 4.76
C THR A 215 -12.80 -8.50 4.27
N LEU A 216 -13.75 -7.58 4.37
CA LEU A 216 -15.07 -7.66 3.77
C LEU A 216 -15.09 -6.78 2.52
N ARG A 217 -15.63 -7.30 1.42
CA ARG A 217 -15.82 -6.57 0.17
C ARG A 217 -17.21 -6.82 -0.39
N GLN A 218 -17.82 -5.80 -0.98
CA GLN A 218 -19.07 -5.95 -1.72
C GLN A 218 -18.79 -6.01 -3.22
N LEU A 219 -19.33 -7.02 -3.89
CA LEU A 219 -19.24 -7.25 -5.33
C LEU A 219 -20.65 -7.37 -5.91
N GLY A 220 -21.25 -6.23 -6.24
CA GLY A 220 -22.67 -6.18 -6.62
C GLY A 220 -23.55 -6.58 -5.44
N GLU A 221 -24.34 -7.65 -5.62
CA GLU A 221 -25.21 -8.20 -4.57
C GLU A 221 -24.51 -9.22 -3.64
N HIS A 222 -23.25 -9.56 -3.94
CA HIS A 222 -22.49 -10.55 -3.17
C HIS A 222 -21.53 -9.88 -2.18
N TRP A 223 -21.27 -10.59 -1.09
CA TRP A 223 -20.32 -10.21 -0.06
C TRP A 223 -19.17 -11.20 -0.03
N VAL A 224 -17.94 -10.71 -0.13
CA VAL A 224 -16.73 -11.53 -0.08
C VAL A 224 -16.00 -11.26 1.23
N LEU A 225 -15.89 -12.29 2.05
CA LEU A 225 -15.01 -12.33 3.21
C LEU A 225 -13.71 -13.02 2.82
N ARG A 226 -12.58 -12.36 3.06
CA ARG A 226 -11.27 -12.89 2.72
C ARG A 226 -10.33 -12.80 3.89
N ASN A 227 -9.74 -13.94 4.25
CA ASN A 227 -8.65 -14.05 5.20
C ASN A 227 -7.46 -14.75 4.54
N ASP A 228 -6.37 -14.01 4.34
CA ASP A 228 -5.09 -14.54 3.79
C ASP A 228 -4.08 -14.88 4.90
N GLY A 229 -4.38 -14.53 6.15
CA GLY A 229 -3.49 -14.77 7.29
C GLY A 229 -3.57 -16.23 7.77
N PRO A 230 -2.52 -16.77 8.41
CA PRO A 230 -2.57 -18.12 8.94
C PRO A 230 -3.57 -18.20 10.09
N ALA A 231 -4.71 -18.85 9.84
CA ALA A 231 -5.73 -19.13 10.84
C ALA A 231 -6.15 -20.61 10.76
N ASP A 232 -6.90 -21.10 11.75
CA ASP A 232 -7.56 -22.40 11.67
C ASP A 232 -9.07 -22.15 11.68
N LEU A 233 -9.64 -21.94 10.49
CA LEU A 233 -11.03 -21.55 10.31
C LEU A 233 -11.89 -22.79 10.04
N PRO A 234 -12.79 -23.20 10.95
CA PRO A 234 -13.67 -24.34 10.71
C PRO A 234 -14.86 -23.92 9.83
N PHE A 235 -14.97 -24.48 8.62
CA PHE A 235 -16.09 -24.22 7.71
C PHE A 235 -16.31 -25.38 6.74
N ASP A 236 -17.58 -25.73 6.46
CA ASP A 236 -17.97 -26.82 5.56
C ASP A 236 -17.26 -28.17 5.85
N GLY A 237 -17.12 -28.47 7.16
CA GLY A 237 -16.46 -29.69 7.64
C GLY A 237 -14.94 -29.74 7.38
N LEU A 238 -14.33 -28.66 6.91
CA LEU A 238 -12.89 -28.51 6.73
C LEU A 238 -12.33 -27.45 7.69
N HIS A 239 -11.00 -27.48 7.79
CA HIS A 239 -10.21 -26.51 8.53
C HIS A 239 -9.35 -25.74 7.52
N TRP A 240 -9.55 -24.44 7.43
CA TRP A 240 -8.95 -23.57 6.41
C TRP A 240 -7.84 -22.70 7.00
N LEU A 241 -6.67 -22.71 6.34
CA LEU A 241 -5.52 -21.87 6.64
C LEU A 241 -5.75 -20.45 6.18
N SER A 242 -6.29 -20.33 4.97
CA SER A 242 -6.80 -19.11 4.34
C SER A 242 -8.17 -19.45 3.76
N LEU A 243 -9.07 -18.47 3.71
CA LEU A 243 -10.43 -18.66 3.23
C LEU A 243 -10.93 -17.40 2.53
N VAL A 244 -11.40 -17.58 1.30
CA VAL A 244 -12.29 -16.66 0.60
C VAL A 244 -13.68 -17.28 0.66
N LEU A 245 -14.63 -16.58 1.28
CA LEU A 245 -16.02 -16.98 1.38
C LEU A 245 -16.89 -15.90 0.73
N GLU A 246 -17.61 -16.30 -0.32
CA GLU A 246 -18.61 -15.47 -0.98
C GLU A 246 -20.00 -15.83 -0.50
N LEU A 247 -20.75 -14.79 -0.15
CA LEU A 247 -22.12 -14.87 0.35
C LEU A 247 -23.05 -14.11 -0.60
N ASP A 248 -24.27 -14.58 -0.74
CA ASP A 248 -25.32 -13.85 -1.46
C ASP A 248 -25.91 -12.69 -0.61
N ALA A 249 -26.92 -12.02 -1.15
CA ALA A 249 -27.63 -10.94 -0.45
C ALA A 249 -28.33 -11.38 0.85
N ARG A 250 -28.65 -12.67 0.99
CA ARG A 250 -29.21 -13.28 2.22
C ARG A 250 -28.13 -13.73 3.20
N ARG A 251 -26.86 -13.49 2.85
CA ARG A 251 -25.67 -13.93 3.57
C ARG A 251 -25.50 -15.45 3.57
N GLU A 252 -26.08 -16.15 2.60
CA GLU A 252 -25.92 -17.59 2.42
C GLU A 252 -24.64 -17.89 1.61
N PRO A 253 -23.84 -18.90 1.96
CA PRO A 253 -22.64 -19.28 1.20
C PRO A 253 -22.97 -19.73 -0.22
N VAL A 254 -22.32 -19.10 -1.20
CA VAL A 254 -22.46 -19.48 -2.62
C VAL A 254 -21.16 -19.98 -3.23
N PHE A 255 -20.02 -19.51 -2.72
CA PHE A 255 -18.70 -19.93 -3.19
C PHE A 255 -17.69 -19.84 -2.06
N TRP A 256 -16.73 -20.77 -2.03
CA TRP A 256 -15.59 -20.68 -1.14
C TRP A 256 -14.38 -21.41 -1.68
N GLU A 257 -13.20 -20.86 -1.39
CA GLU A 257 -11.92 -21.45 -1.71
C GLU A 257 -10.86 -21.03 -0.70
N GLY A 258 -9.75 -21.77 -0.66
CA GLY A 258 -8.68 -21.49 0.27
C GLY A 258 -7.68 -22.63 0.37
N GLU A 259 -6.90 -22.63 1.44
CA GLU A 259 -5.92 -23.68 1.72
C GLU A 259 -6.28 -24.46 2.98
N LEU A 260 -5.95 -25.75 3.04
CA LEU A 260 -6.19 -26.56 4.24
C LEU A 260 -5.24 -26.17 5.38
N ALA A 261 -5.79 -25.91 6.57
CA ALA A 261 -5.02 -25.75 7.82
C ALA A 261 -4.62 -27.10 8.45
N ARG A 262 -5.35 -28.17 8.14
CA ARG A 262 -5.10 -29.51 8.69
C ARG A 262 -5.05 -30.54 7.56
N PRO A 263 -4.25 -31.62 7.69
CA PRO A 263 -4.28 -32.71 6.73
C PRO A 263 -5.68 -33.32 6.63
N LEU A 264 -6.05 -33.74 5.42
CA LEU A 264 -7.34 -34.37 5.12
C LEU A 264 -7.11 -35.73 4.44
N VAL A 265 -7.86 -36.74 4.85
CA VAL A 265 -7.97 -38.01 4.12
C VAL A 265 -9.35 -38.10 3.49
N LEU A 266 -9.43 -38.23 2.17
CA LEU A 266 -10.69 -38.32 1.43
C LEU A 266 -10.58 -39.29 0.26
N GLY A 267 -11.39 -40.34 0.26
CA GLY A 267 -11.41 -41.34 -0.82
C GLY A 267 -10.07 -42.04 -1.05
N GLY A 268 -9.31 -42.28 0.04
CA GLY A 268 -7.97 -42.86 -0.02
C GLY A 268 -6.86 -41.91 -0.48
N TRP A 269 -7.15 -40.62 -0.66
CA TRP A 269 -6.13 -39.59 -0.87
C TRP A 269 -5.82 -38.87 0.43
N HIS A 270 -4.52 -38.71 0.71
CA HIS A 270 -4.01 -37.89 1.80
C HIS A 270 -3.56 -36.54 1.25
N TYR A 271 -4.22 -35.48 1.69
CA TYR A 271 -3.95 -34.09 1.37
C TYR A 271 -3.27 -33.41 2.57
N PRO A 272 -2.03 -32.90 2.43
CA PRO A 272 -1.36 -32.18 3.51
C PRO A 272 -1.90 -30.76 3.71
N VAL A 273 -1.46 -30.11 4.79
CA VAL A 273 -1.65 -28.67 5.04
C VAL A 273 -1.15 -27.86 3.83
N GLY A 274 -1.83 -26.78 3.50
CA GLY A 274 -1.50 -25.92 2.35
C GLY A 274 -2.02 -26.46 1.00
N THR A 275 -2.74 -27.58 0.99
CA THR A 275 -3.46 -28.00 -0.22
C THR A 275 -4.55 -26.99 -0.52
N ARG A 276 -4.58 -26.45 -1.75
CA ARG A 276 -5.66 -25.55 -2.19
C ARG A 276 -6.93 -26.34 -2.44
N VAL A 277 -8.05 -25.81 -2.00
CA VAL A 277 -9.37 -26.43 -2.17
C VAL A 277 -10.35 -25.37 -2.64
N ARG A 278 -11.15 -25.71 -3.65
CA ARG A 278 -12.25 -24.88 -4.14
C ARG A 278 -13.54 -25.67 -4.17
N HIS A 279 -14.63 -25.05 -3.73
CA HIS A 279 -15.96 -25.62 -3.85
C HIS A 279 -16.48 -25.52 -5.29
N GLU A 280 -17.10 -26.58 -5.81
CA GLU A 280 -17.59 -26.66 -7.19
C GLU A 280 -19.12 -26.85 -7.27
N GLY A 281 -19.85 -26.68 -6.17
CA GLY A 281 -21.28 -26.98 -6.10
C GLY A 281 -21.59 -28.46 -5.86
N ASP A 282 -22.84 -28.78 -5.52
CA ASP A 282 -23.37 -30.16 -5.44
C ASP A 282 -22.54 -31.16 -4.59
N GLY A 283 -21.87 -30.66 -3.55
CA GLY A 283 -20.99 -31.46 -2.70
C GLY A 283 -19.69 -31.91 -3.38
N LEU A 284 -19.29 -31.24 -4.46
CA LEU A 284 -18.01 -31.44 -5.14
C LEU A 284 -16.96 -30.46 -4.62
N SER A 285 -15.72 -30.91 -4.57
CA SER A 285 -14.58 -30.05 -4.28
C SER A 285 -13.41 -30.39 -5.20
N LEU A 286 -12.74 -29.35 -5.65
CA LEU A 286 -11.52 -29.43 -6.43
C LEU A 286 -10.34 -29.27 -5.47
N PHE A 287 -9.54 -30.32 -5.33
CA PHE A 287 -8.30 -30.30 -4.55
C PHE A 287 -7.13 -30.06 -5.50
N SER A 288 -6.35 -29.02 -5.25
CA SER A 288 -5.21 -28.63 -6.07
C SER A 288 -3.93 -28.66 -5.23
N PRO A 289 -3.27 -29.83 -5.15
CA PRO A 289 -1.97 -29.97 -4.51
C PRO A 289 -0.92 -29.04 -5.12
N THR A 290 0.09 -28.71 -4.33
CA THR A 290 1.25 -27.92 -4.79
C THR A 290 2.53 -28.74 -4.61
N ASP A 291 3.66 -28.28 -5.13
CA ASP A 291 4.94 -28.96 -4.91
C ASP A 291 5.40 -28.94 -3.45
N ARG A 292 4.84 -28.03 -2.64
CA ARG A 292 5.05 -27.98 -1.18
C ARG A 292 4.01 -28.79 -0.40
N ALA A 293 2.89 -29.14 -1.03
CA ALA A 293 1.75 -29.82 -0.45
C ALA A 293 1.30 -30.99 -1.37
N VAL A 294 2.18 -31.98 -1.54
CA VAL A 294 1.96 -33.11 -2.45
C VAL A 294 0.93 -34.07 -1.86
N ALA A 295 -0.14 -34.33 -2.61
CA ALA A 295 -1.13 -35.33 -2.24
C ALA A 295 -0.64 -36.74 -2.58
N VAL A 296 -1.02 -37.72 -1.75
CA VAL A 296 -0.61 -39.13 -1.92
C VAL A 296 -1.82 -40.03 -1.86
N ARG A 297 -1.97 -40.92 -2.85
CA ARG A 297 -2.99 -41.96 -2.85
C ARG A 297 -2.51 -43.19 -2.07
N GLU A 298 -3.31 -43.64 -1.12
CA GLU A 298 -3.00 -44.76 -0.22
C GLU A 298 -2.86 -46.09 -0.97
N ALA A 299 -3.69 -46.33 -1.99
CA ALA A 299 -3.77 -47.61 -2.69
C ALA A 299 -2.47 -48.02 -3.40
N ASP A 300 -1.74 -47.06 -3.97
CA ASP A 300 -0.56 -47.32 -4.82
C ASP A 300 0.60 -46.32 -4.61
N GLY A 301 0.45 -45.39 -3.67
CA GLY A 301 1.44 -44.35 -3.40
C GLY A 301 1.55 -43.29 -4.50
N LEU A 302 0.58 -43.18 -5.41
CA LEU A 302 0.62 -42.17 -6.46
C LEU A 302 0.71 -40.77 -5.84
N LYS A 303 1.73 -40.01 -6.23
CA LYS A 303 1.94 -38.64 -5.79
C LYS A 303 1.37 -37.65 -6.81
N GLN A 304 0.65 -36.65 -6.34
CA GLN A 304 0.13 -35.55 -7.12
C GLN A 304 0.63 -34.22 -6.53
N GLY A 305 1.54 -33.57 -7.23
CA GLY A 305 2.02 -32.20 -6.93
C GLY A 305 1.29 -31.17 -7.79
N ALA A 306 1.97 -30.07 -8.12
CA ALA A 306 1.41 -29.00 -8.95
C ALA A 306 1.03 -29.48 -10.37
N GLY A 307 0.26 -28.65 -11.09
CA GLY A 307 -0.13 -28.87 -12.49
C GLY A 307 -1.38 -29.71 -12.73
N ARG A 308 -1.88 -30.47 -11.76
CA ARG A 308 -3.20 -31.14 -11.85
C ARG A 308 -3.97 -31.06 -10.55
N SER A 309 -5.28 -30.96 -10.70
CA SER A 309 -6.24 -30.98 -9.61
C SER A 309 -6.98 -32.31 -9.56
N ILE A 310 -7.63 -32.60 -8.44
CA ILE A 310 -8.43 -33.79 -8.20
C ILE A 310 -9.84 -33.33 -7.84
N LEU A 311 -10.78 -33.52 -8.77
CA LEU A 311 -12.20 -33.26 -8.53
C LEU A 311 -12.81 -34.47 -7.83
N GLN A 312 -13.26 -34.28 -6.60
CA GLN A 312 -13.86 -35.33 -5.77
C GLN A 312 -15.24 -34.94 -5.26
N ARG A 313 -16.08 -35.96 -5.09
CA ARG A 313 -17.29 -35.84 -4.28
C ARG A 313 -16.91 -35.90 -2.79
N ARG A 314 -17.39 -34.93 -2.00
CA ARG A 314 -17.05 -34.82 -0.57
C ARG A 314 -17.69 -35.89 0.31
N SER A 315 -18.82 -36.46 -0.09
CA SER A 315 -19.57 -37.43 0.73
C SER A 315 -18.92 -38.82 0.81
N ASP A 316 -18.26 -39.27 -0.26
CA ASP A 316 -17.64 -40.60 -0.36
C ASP A 316 -16.17 -40.56 -0.80
N GLY A 317 -15.67 -39.38 -1.18
CA GLY A 317 -14.32 -39.18 -1.70
C GLY A 317 -14.10 -39.74 -3.10
N GLN A 318 -15.16 -40.09 -3.84
CA GLN A 318 -15.04 -40.59 -5.20
C GLN A 318 -14.37 -39.55 -6.09
N VAL A 319 -13.24 -39.93 -6.71
CA VAL A 319 -12.57 -39.12 -7.73
C VAL A 319 -13.38 -39.18 -9.02
N LEU A 320 -13.84 -38.03 -9.48
CA LEU A 320 -14.62 -37.90 -10.71
C LEU A 320 -13.71 -37.61 -11.91
N LYS A 321 -12.77 -36.67 -11.74
CA LYS A 321 -11.81 -36.28 -12.78
C LYS A 321 -10.52 -35.78 -12.12
N MET A 322 -9.40 -35.88 -12.82
CA MET A 322 -8.16 -35.21 -12.46
C MET A 322 -7.76 -34.24 -13.57
N PRO A 323 -8.36 -33.04 -13.69
CA PRO A 323 -8.03 -32.10 -14.76
C PRO A 323 -6.64 -31.47 -14.58
N ALA A 324 -6.07 -30.94 -15.67
CA ALA A 324 -4.93 -30.05 -15.57
C ALA A 324 -5.35 -28.71 -14.94
N ASN A 325 -4.44 -28.03 -14.22
CA ASN A 325 -4.76 -26.83 -13.45
C ASN A 325 -5.24 -25.67 -14.34
N ASP A 326 -4.67 -25.52 -15.53
CA ASP A 326 -5.07 -24.53 -16.54
C ASP A 326 -6.51 -24.74 -17.05
N GLU A 327 -6.97 -25.99 -17.19
CA GLU A 327 -8.35 -26.32 -17.58
C GLU A 327 -9.39 -25.84 -16.56
N VAL A 328 -9.00 -25.65 -15.30
CA VAL A 328 -9.88 -25.32 -14.18
C VAL A 328 -9.56 -23.96 -13.54
N GLY A 329 -8.72 -23.16 -14.20
CA GLY A 329 -8.38 -21.80 -13.76
C GLY A 329 -7.54 -21.75 -12.49
N VAL A 330 -6.82 -22.83 -12.15
CA VAL A 330 -5.85 -22.85 -11.05
C VAL A 330 -4.50 -22.36 -11.59
N ILE A 331 -3.99 -21.27 -11.01
CA ILE A 331 -2.71 -20.68 -11.43
C ILE A 331 -1.60 -21.20 -10.52
N ASP A 332 -0.67 -21.94 -11.11
CA ASP A 332 0.59 -22.31 -10.49
C ASP A 332 1.62 -21.23 -10.83
N TRP A 333 1.90 -20.34 -9.88
CA TRP A 333 3.01 -19.40 -10.03
C TRP A 333 4.31 -20.20 -10.08
N MET A 334 5.04 -20.09 -11.19
CA MET A 334 6.38 -20.67 -11.30
C MET A 334 7.25 -20.08 -10.18
N VAL A 335 7.72 -20.95 -9.29
CA VAL A 335 8.85 -20.61 -8.42
C VAL A 335 10.07 -20.59 -9.33
N LEU A 336 10.60 -19.40 -9.63
CA LEU A 336 11.94 -19.28 -10.16
C LEU A 336 12.89 -19.83 -9.08
N GLU A 337 13.50 -20.99 -9.35
CA GLU A 337 14.56 -21.57 -8.52
C GLU A 337 15.83 -20.69 -8.53
#